data_AF-A0A8T5JY42-F1
#
_entry.id   AF-A0A8T5JY42-F1
#
_cell.length_a   1.000
_cell.length_b   1.000
_cell.length_c   1.000
_cell.angle_alpha   90.00
_cell.angle_beta   90.00
_cell.angle_gamma   90.00
#
_symmetry.space_group_name_H-M   'P 1'
#
loop_
_entity.id
_entity.type
_entity.pdbx_description
1 polymer ?
#
loop_
_entity_poly.entity_id
_entity_poly.type
_entity_poly.pdbx_seq_one_letter_code
_entity_poly.pdbx_strand_id
1 'polypeptide(L)' 'MPESEKDQLIDAQKEVIGILFEVIKRLQTNNDLDQEYFEIMHNDDKDDERIQGIINEREENSKIVGRLLEQLET' A
#
# COMPACT_ATOMS: atom_id res chain seq x y z
N MET A 1 -20.45 -21.75 -21.34
CA MET A 1 -20.28 -20.31 -21.07
C MET A 1 -20.15 -19.58 -22.40
N PRO A 2 -21.01 -18.58 -22.66
CA PRO A 2 -20.83 -17.62 -23.73
C PRO A 2 -19.46 -16.93 -23.63
N GLU A 3 -18.91 -16.52 -24.75
CA GLU A 3 -17.61 -15.81 -24.82
C GLU A 3 -17.64 -14.51 -24.01
N SER A 4 -18.78 -13.81 -24.01
CA SER A 4 -19.00 -12.58 -23.24
C SER A 4 -18.92 -12.75 -21.72
N GLU A 5 -19.30 -13.91 -21.17
CA GLU A 5 -19.16 -14.19 -19.73
C GLU A 5 -17.70 -14.41 -19.35
N LYS A 6 -16.88 -14.95 -20.25
CA LYS A 6 -15.45 -15.13 -20.03
C LYS A 6 -14.72 -13.80 -20.04
N ASP A 7 -15.04 -12.90 -20.96
CA ASP A 7 -14.42 -11.58 -21.04
C ASP A 7 -14.71 -10.74 -19.78
N GLN A 8 -15.96 -10.75 -19.31
CA GLN A 8 -16.34 -10.07 -18.05
C GLN A 8 -15.58 -10.61 -16.84
N LEU A 9 -15.38 -11.94 -16.76
CA LEU A 9 -14.59 -12.56 -15.70
C LEU A 9 -13.12 -12.15 -15.77
N ILE A 10 -12.54 -12.09 -16.96
CA ILE A 10 -11.14 -11.67 -17.17
C ILE A 10 -10.96 -10.22 -16.73
N ASP A 11 -11.90 -9.34 -17.05
CA ASP A 11 -11.79 -7.93 -16.70
C ASP A 11 -11.94 -7.70 -15.19
N ALA A 12 -12.86 -8.40 -14.53
CA ALA A 12 -12.96 -8.40 -13.07
C ALA A 12 -11.66 -8.90 -12.40
N GLN A 13 -11.03 -9.95 -12.95
CA GLN A 13 -9.75 -10.44 -12.44
C GLN A 13 -8.62 -9.42 -12.59
N LYS A 14 -8.56 -8.69 -13.72
CA LYS A 14 -7.55 -7.63 -13.92
C LYS A 14 -7.71 -6.50 -12.90
N GLU A 15 -8.94 -6.11 -12.59
CA GLU A 15 -9.24 -5.09 -11.58
C GLU A 15 -8.76 -5.53 -10.20
N VAL A 16 -9.11 -6.75 -9.78
CA VAL A 16 -8.64 -7.34 -8.51
C VAL A 16 -7.11 -7.40 -8.45
N ILE A 17 -6.45 -7.83 -9.52
CA ILE A 17 -4.98 -7.85 -9.60
C ILE A 17 -4.40 -6.43 -9.45
N GLY A 18 -5.02 -5.44 -10.09
CA GLY A 18 -4.60 -4.04 -9.99
C GLY A 18 -4.67 -3.52 -8.55
N ILE A 19 -5.78 -3.79 -7.86
CA ILE A 19 -5.98 -3.42 -6.45
C ILE A 19 -4.92 -4.09 -5.56
N LEU A 20 -4.74 -5.41 -5.70
CA LEU A 20 -3.75 -6.16 -4.92
C LEU A 20 -2.32 -5.67 -5.17
N PHE A 21 -2.00 -5.30 -6.40
CA PHE A 21 -0.67 -4.77 -6.74
C PHE A 21 -0.40 -3.43 -6.07
N GLU A 22 -1.40 -2.53 -6.03
CA GLU A 22 -1.26 -1.26 -5.33
C GLU A 22 -1.15 -1.46 -3.81
N VAL A 23 -1.91 -2.40 -3.23
CA VAL A 23 -1.77 -2.77 -1.81
C VAL A 23 -0.34 -3.22 -1.50
N ILE A 24 0.22 -4.13 -2.31
CA ILE A 24 1.59 -4.62 -2.11
C ILE A 24 2.61 -3.48 -2.16
N LYS A 25 2.49 -2.57 -3.14
CA LYS A 25 3.39 -1.42 -3.25
C LYS A 25 3.37 -0.56 -2.00
N ARG A 26 2.19 -0.25 -1.46
CA ARG A 26 2.05 0.59 -0.26
C ARG A 26 2.66 -0.07 0.98
N LEU A 27 2.48 -1.39 1.12
CA LEU A 27 3.12 -2.15 2.19
C LEU A 27 4.64 -2.19 2.02
N GLN A 28 5.16 -2.32 0.80
CA GLN A 28 6.60 -2.23 0.53
C GLN A 28 7.15 -0.84 0.89
N THR A 29 6.48 0.23 0.46
CA THR A 29 6.87 1.60 0.84
C THR A 29 6.86 1.77 2.37
N ASN A 30 5.89 1.21 3.09
CA ASN A 30 5.89 1.26 4.55
C ASN A 30 7.07 0.52 5.18
N ASN A 31 7.49 -0.61 4.61
CA ASN A 31 8.69 -1.31 5.08
C ASN A 31 9.97 -0.50 4.84
N ASP A 32 10.08 0.16 3.68
CA ASP A 32 11.22 1.04 3.38
C ASP A 32 11.28 2.23 4.36
N LEU A 33 10.12 2.84 4.65
CA LEU A 33 9.97 3.90 5.64
C LEU A 33 10.29 3.43 7.07
N ASP A 34 9.93 2.19 7.41
CA ASP A 34 10.30 1.59 8.70
C ASP A 34 11.81 1.43 8.82
N GLN A 35 12.48 0.96 7.76
CA GLN A 35 13.94 0.87 7.73
C GLN A 35 14.57 2.26 7.93
N GLU A 36 14.11 3.27 7.20
CA GLU A 36 14.59 4.64 7.33
C GLU A 36 14.39 5.17 8.76
N TYR A 37 13.21 4.95 9.35
CA TYR A 37 12.94 5.32 10.74
C TYR A 37 13.94 4.67 11.71
N PHE A 38 14.23 3.37 11.54
CA PHE A 38 15.21 2.69 12.39
C PHE A 38 16.61 3.27 12.24
N GLU A 39 17.03 3.62 11.01
CA GLU A 39 18.32 4.26 10.75
C GLU A 39 18.42 5.62 11.45
N ILE A 40 17.39 6.47 11.34
CA ILE A 40 17.35 7.77 12.01
C ILE A 40 17.40 7.60 13.53
N MET A 41 16.68 6.61 14.08
CA MET A 41 16.65 6.36 15.52
C MET A 41 17.98 5.87 16.11
N HIS A 42 18.88 5.33 15.29
CA HIS A 42 20.23 4.94 15.67
C HIS A 42 21.27 6.07 15.53
N ASN A 43 20.92 7.19 14.89
CA ASN A 43 21.79 8.35 14.79
C ASN A 43 21.71 9.21 16.07
N ASP A 44 22.84 9.84 16.42
CA ASP A 44 22.92 10.72 17.60
C ASP A 44 22.11 12.01 17.43
N ASP A 45 22.04 12.54 16.19
CA ASP A 45 21.18 13.67 15.82
C ASP A 45 19.91 13.14 15.16
N LYS A 46 18.79 13.29 15.87
CA LYS A 46 17.48 12.85 15.39
C LYS A 46 16.84 13.94 14.55
N ASP A 47 16.45 13.58 13.33
CA ASP A 47 15.66 14.43 12.45
C ASP A 47 14.17 14.26 12.77
N ASP A 48 13.69 15.00 13.76
CA ASP A 48 12.30 14.95 14.23
C ASP A 48 11.29 15.32 13.13
N GLU A 49 11.66 16.22 12.20
CA GLU A 49 10.82 16.60 11.06
C GLU A 49 10.65 15.41 10.11
N ARG A 50 11.76 14.73 9.77
CA ARG A 50 11.68 13.55 8.91
C ARG A 50 10.96 12.39 9.59
N ILE A 51 11.17 12.17 10.88
CA ILE A 51 10.43 11.16 11.67
C ILE A 51 8.92 11.39 11.57
N GLN A 52 8.46 12.63 11.75
CA GLN A 52 7.05 12.95 11.65
C GLN A 52 6.52 12.74 10.21
N GLY A 53 7.33 13.08 9.21
CA GLY A 53 7.04 12.79 7.80
C GLY A 53 6.81 11.30 7.56
N ILE A 54 7.73 10.45 8.01
CA ILE A 54 7.63 8.99 7.92
C ILE A 54 6.34 8.47 8.56
N ILE A 55 6.02 8.93 9.77
CA ILE A 55 4.80 8.51 10.47
C ILE A 55 3.54 8.86 9.66
N ASN A 56 3.48 10.09 9.14
CA ASN A 56 2.34 10.56 8.35
C ASN A 56 2.19 9.77 7.04
N GLU A 57 3.29 9.51 6.34
CA GLU A 57 3.30 8.73 5.10
C GLU A 57 2.84 7.28 5.34
N ARG A 58 3.29 6.66 6.44
CA ARG A 58 2.86 5.31 6.83
C ARG A 58 1.38 5.23 7.17
N GLU A 59 0.87 6.24 7.87
CA GLU A 59 -0.55 6.34 8.20
C GLU A 59 -1.40 6.48 6.93
N GLU A 60 -0.98 7.33 5.99
CA GLU A 60 -1.70 7.53 4.72
C GLU A 60 -1.68 6.26 3.86
N ASN A 61 -0.53 5.59 3.73
CA ASN A 61 -0.43 4.31 3.05
C ASN A 61 -1.36 3.27 3.68
N SER A 62 -1.46 3.23 5.01
CA SER A 62 -2.36 2.31 5.72
C SER A 62 -3.84 2.61 5.45
N LYS A 63 -4.23 3.89 5.39
CA LYS A 63 -5.59 4.31 5.02
C LYS A 63 -5.93 3.90 3.59
N ILE A 64 -5.00 4.10 2.65
CA ILE A 64 -5.17 3.71 1.24
C ILE A 64 -5.34 2.20 1.13
N VAL A 65 -4.48 1.41 1.79
CA VAL A 65 -4.59 -0.05 1.82
C VAL A 65 -5.94 -0.50 2.36
N GLY A 66 -6.42 0.09 3.46
CA GLY A 66 -7.74 -0.22 4.02
C GLY A 66 -8.86 -0.02 3.00
N ARG A 67 -8.91 1.15 2.34
CA ARG A 67 -9.91 1.45 1.29
C ARG A 67 -9.84 0.49 0.11
N LEU A 68 -8.64 0.11 -0.30
CA LEU A 68 -8.43 -0.83 -1.41
C LEU A 68 -8.89 -2.25 -1.05
N LEU A 69 -8.66 -2.69 0.18
CA LEU A 69 -9.13 -4.00 0.64
C LEU A 69 -10.66 -4.04 0.78
N GLU A 70 -11.30 -2.96 1.25
CA GLU A 70 -12.76 -2.84 1.29
C GLU A 70 -13.39 -3.02 -0.11
N GLN A 71 -12.74 -2.53 -1.16
CA GLN A 71 -13.20 -2.71 -2.55
C GLN A 71 -13.16 -4.17 -3.02
N LEU A 72 -12.36 -5.03 -2.39
CA LEU A 72 -12.29 -6.46 -2.74
C LEU A 72 -13.32 -7.32 -2.00
N GLU A 73 -13.83 -6.83 -0.86
CA GLU A 73 -14.85 -7.53 -0.07
C GLU A 73 -16.27 -7.29 -0.60
N THR A 74 -16.44 -6.34 -1.53
CA THR A 74 -17.74 -5.92 -2.08
C THR A 74 -18.02 -6.58 -3.43
#